data_AF-A0A661MVR1-F1
#
_entry.id   AF-A0A661MVR1-F1
#
_cell.length_a   1.000
_cell.length_b   1.000
_cell.length_c   1.000
_cell.angle_alpha   90.00
_cell.angle_beta   90.00
_cell.angle_gamma   90.00
#
_symmetry.space_group_name_H-M   'P 1'
#
loop_
_entity.id
_entity.type
_entity.pdbx_description
1 polymer ?
#
loop_
_entity_poly.entity_id
_entity_poly.type
_entity_poly.pdbx_seq_one_letter_code
_entity_poly.pdbx_strand_id
1 'polypeptide(L)'
;MKLPIRLLALALLTVVACAGDDGPATDAGHDGGMDGGADGGMDAARDTSTDGSGGDGGVPDGGVDADTSPSGTRTIAACAGGDTGDLPCSFEYLFDEAGCADRGCDKLAIYFAGGGQTCAGAQLSNYVEDGYVAVCALLFGDSAEAGRYPYNAEAERVDHLIRSVARDPAIASAWDGTSLLITGASHGATAPVVAMARTDFDEDPAWHGTVRTGACFYDGIYDIEALDELLGSGDDGAPCPDPPAGVLSHRRAVGRYYESGPVVSHVCDNDQCFCDGDHSPEMDEDTVVDVEATRFAVTEWKLVECGSALDACTADVVPGDPIRSLCSNIDASPTHQCTFQSLPRTPHGACAPGVLCRSWFNGL
;
A
#
# COMPACT_ATOMS: atom_id res chain seq x y z
N MET A 1 -52.66 -6.18 44.81
CA MET A 1 -52.60 -7.36 43.91
C MET A 1 -51.62 -7.04 42.81
N LYS A 2 -50.53 -7.82 42.72
CA LYS A 2 -49.42 -7.65 41.78
C LYS A 2 -49.77 -8.35 40.46
N LEU A 3 -49.59 -7.67 39.33
CA LEU A 3 -49.57 -8.26 37.99
C LEU A 3 -48.22 -7.90 37.34
N PRO A 4 -47.41 -8.88 36.88
CA PRO A 4 -46.19 -8.58 36.15
C PRO A 4 -46.46 -8.52 34.64
N ILE A 5 -46.03 -7.43 34.01
CA ILE A 5 -45.92 -7.28 32.56
C ILE A 5 -44.60 -7.94 32.13
N ARG A 6 -44.71 -8.97 31.28
CA ARG A 6 -43.55 -9.54 30.56
C ARG A 6 -43.31 -8.70 29.30
N LEU A 7 -42.11 -8.13 29.18
CA LEU A 7 -41.55 -7.67 27.91
C LEU A 7 -41.27 -8.89 27.03
N LEU A 8 -41.80 -8.88 25.80
CA LEU A 8 -41.35 -9.74 24.71
C LEU A 8 -40.47 -8.86 23.81
N ALA A 9 -39.17 -9.16 23.75
CA ALA A 9 -38.27 -8.59 22.75
C ALA A 9 -38.39 -9.42 21.47
N LEU A 10 -38.79 -8.76 20.38
CA LEU A 10 -38.86 -9.34 19.04
C LEU A 10 -37.50 -9.08 18.37
N ALA A 11 -36.68 -10.12 18.22
CA ALA A 11 -35.47 -10.07 17.40
C ALA A 11 -35.87 -10.36 15.95
N LEU A 12 -35.71 -9.36 15.07
CA LEU A 12 -35.74 -9.56 13.62
C LEU A 12 -34.39 -10.17 13.22
N LEU A 13 -34.41 -11.45 12.82
CA LEU A 13 -33.29 -12.12 12.16
C LEU A 13 -33.57 -12.10 10.66
N THR A 14 -32.83 -11.29 9.90
CA THR A 14 -32.87 -11.31 8.43
C THR A 14 -31.86 -12.35 7.96
N VAL A 15 -32.36 -13.51 7.53
CA VAL A 15 -31.57 -14.55 6.86
C VAL A 15 -31.51 -14.20 5.37
N VAL A 16 -30.33 -13.82 4.87
CA VAL A 16 -30.07 -13.74 3.44
C VAL A 16 -29.71 -15.15 2.97
N ALA A 17 -30.61 -15.76 2.20
CA ALA A 17 -30.38 -17.03 1.53
C ALA A 17 -29.73 -16.74 0.16
N CYS A 18 -28.50 -17.23 -0.04
CA CYS A 18 -27.94 -17.35 -1.38
C CYS A 18 -28.49 -18.63 -2.01
N ALA A 19 -29.37 -18.47 -3.00
CA ALA A 19 -29.78 -19.56 -3.88
C ALA A 19 -28.65 -19.85 -4.86
N GLY A 20 -28.24 -21.11 -4.92
CA GLY A 20 -27.37 -21.62 -5.98
C GLY A 20 -28.19 -21.90 -7.25
N ASP A 21 -27.57 -21.66 -8.39
CA ASP A 21 -28.00 -22.19 -9.68
C ASP A 21 -26.82 -22.96 -10.29
N ASP A 22 -27.03 -24.27 -10.43
CA ASP A 22 -26.21 -25.19 -11.19
C ASP A 22 -26.45 -24.98 -12.69
N GLY A 23 -25.39 -24.80 -13.47
CA GLY A 23 -25.45 -24.78 -14.95
C GLY A 23 -24.09 -25.11 -15.57
N PRO A 24 -24.03 -25.91 -16.65
CA PRO A 24 -22.89 -26.78 -16.93
C PRO A 24 -21.77 -26.11 -17.73
N ALA A 25 -20.57 -26.63 -17.52
CA ALA A 25 -19.35 -26.35 -18.27
C ALA A 25 -19.51 -26.64 -19.76
N THR A 26 -19.09 -25.69 -20.59
CA THR A 26 -18.67 -25.95 -21.98
C THR A 26 -17.28 -25.37 -22.19
N ASP A 27 -16.41 -26.31 -22.48
CA ASP A 27 -15.08 -26.24 -23.06
C ASP A 27 -15.05 -25.39 -24.35
N ALA A 28 -14.09 -24.48 -24.45
CA ALA A 28 -13.63 -23.87 -25.70
C ALA A 28 -12.22 -23.32 -25.48
N GLY A 29 -11.25 -24.02 -26.05
CA GLY A 29 -9.83 -23.74 -25.92
C GLY A 29 -9.37 -22.39 -26.46
N HIS A 30 -8.19 -21.99 -25.98
CA HIS A 30 -7.30 -21.11 -26.72
C HIS A 30 -5.88 -21.64 -26.57
N ASP A 31 -5.43 -22.29 -27.64
CA ASP A 31 -4.04 -22.59 -27.90
C ASP A 31 -3.35 -21.30 -28.37
N GLY A 32 -2.30 -20.91 -27.67
CA GLY A 32 -1.31 -19.90 -28.07
C GLY A 32 -0.21 -19.94 -27.01
N GLY A 33 0.94 -20.57 -27.24
CA GLY A 33 1.87 -20.26 -28.32
C GLY A 33 2.90 -19.28 -27.77
N MET A 34 3.84 -19.78 -26.95
CA MET A 34 5.04 -19.03 -26.54
C MET A 34 6.26 -19.74 -27.12
N ASP A 35 6.82 -19.12 -28.16
CA ASP A 35 8.11 -19.46 -28.77
C ASP A 35 9.12 -18.33 -28.50
N GLY A 36 10.37 -18.70 -28.16
CA GLY A 36 11.60 -17.90 -28.27
C GLY A 36 11.93 -17.05 -27.02
N GLY A 37 13.05 -17.25 -26.30
CA GLY A 37 14.45 -17.31 -26.78
C GLY A 37 15.00 -15.86 -26.87
N ALA A 38 16.18 -15.45 -26.40
CA ALA A 38 17.41 -16.12 -26.01
C ALA A 38 18.37 -15.06 -25.40
N ASP A 39 19.27 -15.52 -24.54
CA ASP A 39 20.71 -15.23 -24.42
C ASP A 39 21.29 -13.79 -24.38
N GLY A 40 22.17 -13.59 -23.38
CA GLY A 40 23.25 -12.59 -23.33
C GLY A 40 23.21 -11.80 -22.02
N GLY A 41 24.20 -11.76 -21.15
CA GLY A 41 25.62 -12.05 -21.25
C GLY A 41 26.25 -11.23 -20.12
N MET A 42 26.91 -11.90 -19.18
CA MET A 42 27.58 -11.26 -18.05
C MET A 42 28.79 -10.46 -18.54
N ASP A 43 28.98 -9.24 -18.01
CA ASP A 43 30.32 -8.72 -17.74
C ASP A 43 30.28 -7.74 -16.56
N ALA A 44 31.17 -8.02 -15.62
CA ALA A 44 31.37 -7.28 -14.39
C ALA A 44 32.15 -5.98 -14.64
N ALA A 45 31.73 -4.89 -13.98
CA ALA A 45 32.62 -3.80 -13.63
C ALA A 45 32.12 -3.12 -12.34
N ARG A 46 32.73 -3.54 -11.23
CA ARG A 46 32.87 -2.74 -10.01
C ARG A 46 33.59 -1.44 -10.40
N ASP A 47 32.96 -0.29 -10.12
CA ASP A 47 33.71 0.94 -9.92
C ASP A 47 33.26 1.63 -8.63
N THR A 48 34.25 2.14 -7.92
CA THR A 48 34.18 2.76 -6.62
C THR A 48 34.17 4.28 -6.77
N SER A 49 33.46 4.93 -5.84
CA SER A 49 33.76 6.24 -5.24
C SER A 49 32.94 7.49 -5.63
N THR A 50 32.42 8.08 -4.55
CA THR A 50 32.41 9.51 -4.15
C THR A 50 31.39 10.50 -4.74
N ASP A 51 30.56 10.98 -3.80
CA ASP A 51 30.22 12.38 -3.51
C ASP A 51 29.65 13.24 -4.64
N GLY A 52 28.32 13.23 -4.75
CA GLY A 52 27.55 14.22 -5.52
C GLY A 52 26.58 14.98 -4.61
N SER A 53 26.96 16.20 -4.22
CA SER A 53 26.07 17.14 -3.53
C SER A 53 24.87 17.53 -4.40
N GLY A 54 23.72 17.70 -3.74
CA GLY A 54 22.43 18.05 -4.34
C GLY A 54 22.47 19.20 -5.34
N GLY A 55 21.78 18.97 -6.46
CA GLY A 55 21.35 20.01 -7.36
C GLY A 55 19.84 19.87 -7.54
N ASP A 56 19.08 20.85 -7.05
CA ASP A 56 17.69 21.07 -7.39
C ASP A 56 17.59 21.27 -8.92
N GLY A 57 17.44 20.15 -9.63
CA GLY A 57 17.19 20.11 -11.06
C GLY A 57 15.74 20.52 -11.32
N GLY A 58 15.44 21.81 -11.18
CA GLY A 58 14.18 22.39 -11.59
C GLY A 58 13.99 22.17 -13.09
N VAL A 59 13.28 21.09 -13.45
CA VAL A 59 12.74 20.92 -14.79
C VAL A 59 11.82 22.11 -15.04
N PRO A 60 11.99 22.85 -16.15
CA PRO A 60 11.17 24.02 -16.41
C PRO A 60 9.73 23.57 -16.68
N ASP A 61 8.85 23.85 -15.72
CA ASP A 61 7.40 23.83 -15.92
C ASP A 61 7.04 24.85 -17.00
N GLY A 62 6.95 24.37 -18.24
CA GLY A 62 6.27 25.11 -19.29
C GLY A 62 4.87 25.40 -18.80
N GLY A 63 4.50 26.68 -18.70
CA GLY A 63 3.23 27.14 -18.14
C GLY A 63 2.03 26.50 -18.84
N VAL A 64 1.63 25.33 -18.35
CA VAL A 64 0.33 24.72 -18.56
C VAL A 64 -0.65 25.54 -17.73
N ASP A 65 -1.75 25.97 -18.35
CA ASP A 65 -2.87 26.52 -17.61
C ASP A 65 -3.16 25.58 -16.44
N ALA A 66 -3.14 26.12 -15.22
CA ALA A 66 -3.33 25.34 -14.01
C ALA A 66 -4.74 24.74 -14.04
N ASP A 67 -4.83 23.49 -14.50
CA ASP A 67 -6.05 22.73 -14.49
C ASP A 67 -6.50 22.57 -13.04
N THR A 68 -7.58 23.28 -12.69
CA THR A 68 -8.20 23.31 -11.36
C THR A 68 -9.51 22.53 -11.34
N SER A 69 -9.73 21.66 -12.33
CA SER A 69 -10.90 20.80 -12.39
C SER A 69 -11.06 20.00 -11.08
N PRO A 70 -12.30 19.70 -10.63
CA PRO A 70 -12.54 18.97 -9.39
C PRO A 70 -12.13 17.48 -9.42
N SER A 71 -11.67 17.01 -10.58
CA SER A 71 -11.19 15.66 -10.76
C SER A 71 -10.17 15.62 -11.88
N GLY A 72 -9.21 14.71 -11.79
CA GLY A 72 -8.28 14.48 -12.87
C GLY A 72 -7.24 13.42 -12.54
N THR A 73 -6.32 13.25 -13.48
CA THR A 73 -5.15 12.40 -13.34
C THR A 73 -3.90 13.24 -13.60
N ARG A 74 -2.84 12.98 -12.84
CA ARG A 74 -1.52 13.58 -13.00
C ARG A 74 -0.47 12.51 -13.14
N THR A 75 0.48 12.73 -14.02
CA THR A 75 1.68 11.89 -14.18
C THR A 75 2.88 12.69 -13.69
N ILE A 76 3.71 12.06 -12.87
CA ILE A 76 4.88 12.69 -12.26
C ILE A 76 6.12 12.07 -12.88
N ALA A 77 6.73 12.80 -13.82
CA ALA A 77 7.94 12.36 -14.50
C ALA A 77 9.15 12.26 -13.56
N ALA A 78 9.18 13.01 -12.45
CA ALA A 78 10.27 12.98 -11.47
C ALA A 78 10.42 11.63 -10.76
N CYS A 79 9.37 10.79 -10.76
CA CYS A 79 9.45 9.43 -10.26
C CYS A 79 10.21 8.46 -11.20
N ALA A 80 10.53 8.87 -12.43
CA ALA A 80 11.29 8.03 -13.35
C ALA A 80 12.80 8.14 -13.09
N GLY A 81 13.47 6.99 -12.99
CA GLY A 81 14.90 6.86 -12.75
C GLY A 81 15.21 6.28 -11.37
N GLY A 82 16.49 6.36 -10.96
CA GLY A 82 16.96 5.82 -9.69
C GLY A 82 16.93 4.28 -9.63
N ASP A 83 16.84 3.75 -8.41
CA ASP A 83 16.91 2.31 -8.15
C ASP A 83 15.61 1.56 -8.48
N THR A 84 14.54 2.29 -8.84
CA THR A 84 13.19 1.75 -9.09
C THR A 84 12.74 1.90 -10.54
N GLY A 85 13.69 2.01 -11.47
CA GLY A 85 13.45 2.01 -12.92
C GLY A 85 12.85 3.30 -13.50
N ASP A 86 12.64 3.31 -14.81
CA ASP A 86 12.37 4.54 -15.59
C ASP A 86 10.88 4.90 -15.73
N LEU A 87 9.99 4.25 -15.00
CA LEU A 87 8.54 4.51 -15.12
C LEU A 87 8.10 5.69 -14.26
N PRO A 88 7.22 6.57 -14.74
CA PRO A 88 6.64 7.61 -13.90
C PRO A 88 5.70 7.01 -12.85
N CYS A 89 5.48 7.75 -11.77
CA CYS A 89 4.36 7.52 -10.85
C CYS A 89 3.19 8.44 -11.27
N SER A 90 2.00 8.20 -10.72
CA SER A 90 0.81 9.01 -11.05
C SER A 90 -0.16 9.08 -9.88
N PHE A 91 -1.11 10.01 -9.96
CA PHE A 91 -2.24 10.02 -9.05
C PHE A 91 -3.52 10.46 -9.73
N GLU A 92 -4.63 9.91 -9.25
CA GLU A 92 -5.98 10.37 -9.53
C GLU A 92 -6.50 11.19 -8.35
N TYR A 93 -7.27 12.24 -8.61
CA TYR A 93 -7.85 13.05 -7.54
C TYR A 93 -9.32 13.39 -7.80
N LEU A 94 -10.05 13.64 -6.73
CA LEU A 94 -11.46 13.99 -6.73
C LEU A 94 -11.80 14.87 -5.52
N PHE A 95 -12.60 15.90 -5.71
CA PHE A 95 -13.22 16.69 -4.64
C PHE A 95 -14.57 17.28 -5.06
N ASP A 96 -15.40 17.66 -4.08
CA ASP A 96 -16.67 18.36 -4.30
C ASP A 96 -16.42 19.86 -4.33
N GLU A 97 -16.34 20.45 -5.53
CA GLU A 97 -16.05 21.88 -5.72
C GLU A 97 -17.03 22.78 -4.93
N ALA A 98 -18.33 22.49 -4.99
CA ALA A 98 -19.34 23.28 -4.28
C ALA A 98 -19.21 23.08 -2.76
N GLY A 99 -19.01 21.83 -2.32
CA GLY A 99 -18.79 21.50 -0.92
C GLY A 99 -17.55 22.17 -0.32
N CYS A 100 -16.43 22.18 -1.04
CA CYS A 100 -15.20 22.85 -0.62
C CYS A 100 -15.36 24.38 -0.63
N ALA A 101 -16.07 24.97 -1.59
CA ALA A 101 -16.32 26.40 -1.62
C ALA A 101 -17.22 26.87 -0.45
N ASP A 102 -18.19 26.06 -0.04
CA ASP A 102 -19.14 26.42 1.02
C ASP A 102 -18.59 26.17 2.43
N ARG A 103 -17.85 25.08 2.64
CA ARG A 103 -17.41 24.63 3.97
C ARG A 103 -15.90 24.72 4.19
N GLY A 104 -15.12 24.91 3.13
CA GLY A 104 -13.71 24.56 3.12
C GLY A 104 -13.52 23.05 3.04
N CYS A 105 -12.46 22.60 2.36
CA CYS A 105 -11.97 21.23 2.49
C CYS A 105 -10.69 21.28 3.30
N ASP A 106 -10.82 21.08 4.61
CA ASP A 106 -9.71 21.12 5.56
C ASP A 106 -8.92 19.79 5.62
N LYS A 107 -9.44 18.74 4.97
CA LYS A 107 -8.87 17.39 4.96
C LYS A 107 -8.43 16.96 3.57
N LEU A 108 -7.19 16.50 3.46
CA LEU A 108 -6.67 15.74 2.33
C LEU A 108 -6.48 14.28 2.74
N ALA A 109 -6.93 13.34 1.90
CA ALA A 109 -6.60 11.93 2.02
C ALA A 109 -5.77 11.48 0.82
N ILE A 110 -4.57 10.95 1.07
CA ILE A 110 -3.72 10.32 0.06
C ILE A 110 -3.79 8.81 0.29
N TYR A 111 -4.56 8.13 -0.56
CA TYR A 111 -4.67 6.68 -0.56
C TYR A 111 -3.67 6.07 -1.54
N PHE A 112 -2.65 5.38 -1.03
CA PHE A 112 -1.72 4.61 -1.83
C PHE A 112 -2.37 3.29 -2.26
N ALA A 113 -2.39 3.05 -3.57
CA ALA A 113 -2.91 1.82 -4.13
C ALA A 113 -2.06 0.61 -3.71
N GLY A 114 -2.71 -0.54 -3.58
CA GLY A 114 -2.03 -1.81 -3.35
C GLY A 114 -1.23 -2.28 -4.57
N GLY A 115 -0.66 -3.48 -4.49
CA GLY A 115 0.22 -4.01 -5.54
C GLY A 115 -0.44 -4.23 -6.91
N GLY A 116 -1.76 -4.04 -7.01
CA GLY A 116 -2.47 -3.99 -8.30
C GLY A 116 -2.29 -2.65 -9.04
N GLN A 117 -1.77 -1.60 -8.39
CA GLN A 117 -1.60 -0.25 -8.95
C GLN A 117 -2.86 0.25 -9.69
N THR A 118 -4.02 0.11 -9.05
CA THR A 118 -5.30 0.55 -9.59
C THR A 118 -6.05 1.41 -8.59
N CYS A 119 -6.68 2.47 -9.12
CA CYS A 119 -7.57 3.33 -8.38
C CYS A 119 -9.01 2.87 -8.59
N ALA A 120 -9.65 2.34 -7.55
CA ALA A 120 -11.08 2.08 -7.60
C ALA A 120 -11.81 3.41 -7.36
N GLY A 121 -12.46 3.99 -8.37
CA GLY A 121 -13.14 5.29 -8.25
C GLY A 121 -14.16 5.40 -7.09
N ALA A 122 -14.70 4.26 -6.64
CA ALA A 122 -15.54 4.19 -5.44
C ALA A 122 -14.77 4.59 -4.16
N GLN A 123 -13.47 4.32 -4.06
CA GLN A 123 -12.64 4.69 -2.91
C GLN A 123 -12.57 6.21 -2.75
N LEU A 124 -12.25 6.94 -3.83
CA LEU A 124 -12.18 8.41 -3.81
C LEU A 124 -13.54 9.03 -3.47
N SER A 125 -14.61 8.54 -4.12
CA SER A 125 -15.96 9.05 -3.89
C SER A 125 -16.36 9.00 -2.42
N ASN A 126 -16.02 7.90 -1.74
CA ASN A 126 -16.35 7.74 -0.33
C ASN A 126 -15.58 8.73 0.58
N TYR A 127 -14.36 9.17 0.22
CA TYR A 127 -13.65 10.23 0.95
C TYR A 127 -14.29 11.59 0.71
N VAL A 128 -14.68 11.87 -0.53
CA VAL A 128 -15.33 13.14 -0.89
C VAL A 128 -16.68 13.32 -0.18
N GLU A 129 -17.45 12.24 0.02
CA GLU A 129 -18.69 12.25 0.81
C GLU A 129 -18.47 12.72 2.27
N ASP A 130 -17.28 12.47 2.83
CA ASP A 130 -16.89 12.90 4.19
C ASP A 130 -16.16 14.27 4.20
N GLY A 131 -16.18 14.99 3.08
CA GLY A 131 -15.63 16.34 2.94
C GLY A 131 -14.11 16.42 2.74
N TYR A 132 -13.50 15.37 2.17
CA TYR A 132 -12.07 15.37 1.85
C TYR A 132 -11.82 15.85 0.41
N VAL A 133 -10.65 16.43 0.18
CA VAL A 133 -9.95 16.26 -1.09
C VAL A 133 -9.35 14.86 -1.09
N ALA A 134 -9.69 14.04 -2.08
CA ALA A 134 -9.30 12.64 -2.11
C ALA A 134 -8.32 12.38 -3.26
N VAL A 135 -7.23 11.68 -2.96
CA VAL A 135 -6.19 11.30 -3.92
C VAL A 135 -5.96 9.80 -3.86
N CYS A 136 -5.82 9.17 -5.02
CA CYS A 136 -5.37 7.80 -5.17
C CYS A 136 -4.00 7.82 -5.85
N ALA A 137 -2.99 7.36 -5.12
CA ALA A 137 -1.59 7.39 -5.48
C ALA A 137 -1.14 6.05 -6.07
N LEU A 138 -0.51 6.10 -7.24
CA LEU A 138 0.05 4.97 -7.98
C LEU A 138 1.56 5.16 -8.08
N LEU A 139 2.32 4.34 -7.35
CA LEU A 139 3.79 4.41 -7.34
C LEU A 139 4.39 3.93 -8.66
N PHE A 140 3.67 3.06 -9.36
CA PHE A 140 4.07 2.49 -10.64
C PHE A 140 2.92 2.51 -11.64
N GLY A 141 3.25 2.34 -12.93
CA GLY A 141 2.26 2.26 -14.00
C GLY A 141 1.45 0.95 -14.01
N ASP A 142 1.98 -0.12 -13.41
CA ASP A 142 1.32 -1.42 -13.35
C ASP A 142 1.77 -2.29 -12.15
N SER A 143 1.08 -3.42 -11.98
CA SER A 143 1.31 -4.37 -10.89
C SER A 143 2.60 -5.16 -10.99
N ALA A 144 3.20 -5.29 -12.18
CA ALA A 144 4.44 -6.05 -12.35
C ALA A 144 5.60 -5.29 -11.71
N GLU A 145 5.64 -3.97 -11.90
CA GLU A 145 6.71 -3.11 -11.40
C GLU A 145 6.60 -2.87 -9.89
N ALA A 146 5.38 -2.80 -9.36
CA ALA A 146 5.14 -2.82 -7.91
C ALA A 146 5.64 -4.11 -7.22
N GLY A 147 5.79 -5.21 -7.97
CA GLY A 147 6.33 -6.46 -7.46
C GLY A 147 7.86 -6.54 -7.44
N ARG A 148 8.55 -5.56 -8.04
CA ARG A 148 9.91 -5.75 -8.55
C ARG A 148 11.02 -5.27 -7.63
N TYR A 149 10.75 -4.21 -6.87
CA TYR A 149 11.76 -3.49 -6.12
C TYR A 149 11.56 -3.67 -4.61
N PRO A 150 12.64 -3.74 -3.83
CA PRO A 150 12.59 -3.51 -2.38
C PRO A 150 11.88 -2.18 -2.06
N TYR A 151 11.11 -2.14 -0.98
CA TYR A 151 10.28 -0.98 -0.59
C TYR A 151 11.12 0.22 -0.17
N ASN A 152 12.28 0.02 0.46
CA ASN A 152 13.25 1.07 0.80
C ASN A 152 13.73 1.81 -0.45
N ALA A 153 13.96 1.11 -1.57
CA ALA A 153 14.31 1.71 -2.85
C ALA A 153 13.17 2.57 -3.44
N GLU A 154 11.92 2.33 -3.03
CA GLU A 154 10.75 3.11 -3.45
C GLU A 154 10.57 4.43 -2.68
N ALA A 155 11.36 4.69 -1.63
CA ALA A 155 11.14 5.82 -0.73
C ALA A 155 11.12 7.19 -1.46
N GLU A 156 12.03 7.41 -2.42
CA GLU A 156 12.06 8.64 -3.22
C GLU A 156 10.79 8.80 -4.09
N ARG A 157 10.24 7.70 -4.62
CA ARG A 157 8.98 7.73 -5.37
C ARG A 157 7.81 8.14 -4.48
N VAL A 158 7.76 7.60 -3.26
CA VAL A 158 6.73 7.97 -2.27
C VAL A 158 6.81 9.47 -1.97
N ASP A 159 8.01 10.00 -1.70
CA ASP A 159 8.23 11.42 -1.41
C ASP A 159 7.87 12.33 -2.60
N HIS A 160 8.35 12.00 -3.80
CA HIS A 160 7.98 12.74 -5.02
C HIS A 160 6.47 12.78 -5.21
N LEU A 161 5.79 11.66 -4.99
CA LEU A 161 4.34 11.60 -5.11
C LEU A 161 3.65 12.51 -4.09
N ILE A 162 3.99 12.42 -2.80
CA ILE A 162 3.36 13.26 -1.76
C ILE A 162 3.60 14.74 -2.02
N ARG A 163 4.84 15.12 -2.37
CA ARG A 163 5.17 16.52 -2.69
C ARG A 163 4.42 17.01 -3.92
N SER A 164 4.31 16.20 -4.97
CA SER A 164 3.54 16.55 -6.16
C SER A 164 2.06 16.69 -5.86
N VAL A 165 1.50 15.83 -5.00
CA VAL A 165 0.11 15.92 -4.56
C VAL A 165 -0.13 17.21 -3.77
N ALA A 166 0.69 17.50 -2.75
CA ALA A 166 0.53 18.68 -1.91
C ALA A 166 0.71 20.01 -2.68
N ARG A 167 1.47 19.99 -3.78
CA ARG A 167 1.76 21.16 -4.62
C ARG A 167 0.92 21.25 -5.88
N ASP A 168 0.09 20.24 -6.19
CA ASP A 168 -0.75 20.27 -7.38
C ASP A 168 -1.74 21.44 -7.31
N PRO A 169 -1.86 22.28 -8.36
CA PRO A 169 -2.71 23.46 -8.32
C PRO A 169 -4.19 23.18 -8.04
N ALA A 170 -4.75 22.05 -8.49
CA ALA A 170 -6.14 21.70 -8.21
C ALA A 170 -6.30 21.38 -6.72
N ILE A 171 -5.39 20.57 -6.18
CA ILE A 171 -5.40 20.15 -4.78
C ILE A 171 -5.15 21.35 -3.86
N ALA A 172 -4.13 22.15 -4.13
CA ALA A 172 -3.79 23.35 -3.35
C ALA A 172 -4.86 24.45 -3.43
N SER A 173 -5.73 24.44 -4.45
CA SER A 173 -6.88 25.35 -4.53
C SER A 173 -8.08 24.88 -3.68
N ALA A 174 -8.19 23.58 -3.43
CA ALA A 174 -9.30 22.97 -2.73
C ALA A 174 -9.00 22.69 -1.24
N TRP A 175 -7.78 22.22 -0.94
CA TRP A 175 -7.30 21.89 0.40
C TRP A 175 -6.54 23.04 1.04
N ASP A 176 -6.90 23.39 2.27
CA ASP A 176 -6.28 24.52 3.00
C ASP A 176 -4.98 24.17 3.76
N GLY A 177 -4.56 22.89 3.72
CA GLY A 177 -3.37 22.42 4.42
C GLY A 177 -3.59 22.01 5.88
N THR A 178 -4.82 21.97 6.40
CA THR A 178 -5.07 21.76 7.84
C THR A 178 -4.80 20.33 8.29
N SER A 179 -5.46 19.36 7.65
CA SER A 179 -5.44 17.95 8.03
C SER A 179 -5.01 17.06 6.86
N LEU A 180 -4.07 16.15 7.12
CA LEU A 180 -3.61 15.15 6.16
C LEU A 180 -3.80 13.73 6.71
N LEU A 181 -4.43 12.88 5.92
CA LEU A 181 -4.50 11.44 6.15
C LEU A 181 -3.70 10.72 5.08
N ILE A 182 -2.67 9.99 5.49
CA ILE A 182 -1.93 9.06 4.65
C ILE A 182 -2.50 7.66 4.90
N THR A 183 -2.87 6.96 3.84
CA THR A 183 -3.55 5.67 3.96
C THR A 183 -3.26 4.80 2.75
N GLY A 184 -3.55 3.51 2.86
CA GLY A 184 -3.31 2.56 1.79
C GLY A 184 -3.56 1.14 2.26
N ALA A 185 -3.50 0.20 1.31
CA ALA A 185 -3.62 -1.22 1.60
C ALA A 185 -2.52 -2.00 0.89
N SER A 186 -2.10 -3.16 1.44
CA SER A 186 -1.11 -4.02 0.79
C SER A 186 0.22 -3.27 0.57
N HIS A 187 0.75 -3.30 -0.66
CA HIS A 187 1.85 -2.43 -1.10
C HIS A 187 1.70 -0.97 -0.64
N GLY A 188 0.52 -0.37 -0.82
CA GLY A 188 0.26 1.01 -0.43
C GLY A 188 0.17 1.22 1.08
N ALA A 189 0.07 0.15 1.87
CA ALA A 189 0.26 0.18 3.32
C ALA A 189 1.72 -0.03 3.73
N THR A 190 2.52 -0.72 2.91
CA THR A 190 3.93 -1.00 3.18
C THR A 190 4.83 0.16 2.78
N ALA A 191 4.84 0.54 1.49
CA ALA A 191 5.86 1.43 0.93
C ALA A 191 5.93 2.79 1.63
N PRO A 192 4.81 3.48 1.95
CA PRO A 192 4.88 4.74 2.68
C PRO A 192 5.43 4.60 4.10
N VAL A 193 5.16 3.48 4.77
CA VAL A 193 5.66 3.24 6.15
C VAL A 193 7.16 2.97 6.11
N VAL A 194 7.64 2.19 5.15
CA VAL A 194 9.08 1.96 4.96
C VAL A 194 9.79 3.28 4.62
N ALA A 195 9.21 4.11 3.76
CA ALA A 195 9.75 5.43 3.44
C ALA A 195 9.88 6.31 4.71
N MET A 196 8.83 6.41 5.54
CA MET A 196 8.89 7.16 6.80
C MET A 196 9.89 6.55 7.80
N ALA A 197 10.05 5.22 7.81
CA ALA A 197 10.95 4.54 8.76
C ALA A 197 12.44 4.70 8.42
N ARG A 198 12.76 4.85 7.12
CA ARG A 198 14.14 4.76 6.61
C ARG A 198 14.72 6.07 6.07
N THR A 199 13.88 7.08 5.92
CA THR A 199 14.28 8.40 5.44
C THR A 199 13.79 9.48 6.41
N ASP A 200 14.26 10.72 6.21
CA ASP A 200 13.74 11.88 6.94
C ASP A 200 12.77 12.70 6.05
N PHE A 201 12.19 12.08 5.00
CA PHE A 201 11.30 12.78 4.07
C PHE A 201 10.03 13.30 4.73
N ASP A 202 9.52 12.54 5.69
CA ASP A 202 8.28 12.84 6.37
C ASP A 202 8.37 14.03 7.32
N GLU A 203 9.56 14.58 7.57
CA GLU A 203 9.77 15.88 8.25
C GLU A 203 9.47 17.09 7.34
N ASP A 204 9.33 16.88 6.03
CA ASP A 204 9.00 17.97 5.10
C ASP A 204 7.54 18.43 5.27
N PRO A 205 7.25 19.74 5.18
CA PRO A 205 5.89 20.25 5.31
C PRO A 205 4.86 19.61 4.35
N ALA A 206 5.28 19.09 3.19
CA ALA A 206 4.37 18.41 2.26
C ALA A 206 3.78 17.10 2.84
N TRP A 207 4.46 16.48 3.81
CA TRP A 207 4.02 15.28 4.51
C TRP A 207 3.13 15.59 5.71
N HIS A 208 2.74 16.85 5.91
CA HIS A 208 2.03 17.27 7.10
C HIS A 208 0.82 18.15 6.83
N GLY A 209 -0.26 17.88 7.56
CA GLY A 209 -1.25 18.89 7.85
C GLY A 209 -0.71 19.85 8.91
N THR A 210 -1.02 21.13 8.76
CA THR A 210 -0.59 22.19 9.69
C THR A 210 -1.18 22.05 11.10
N VAL A 211 -2.29 21.32 11.24
CA VAL A 211 -2.93 21.02 12.52
C VAL A 211 -2.86 19.54 12.85
N ARG A 212 -3.06 18.66 11.85
CA ARG A 212 -3.14 17.23 12.08
C ARG A 212 -2.60 16.42 10.90
N THR A 213 -1.81 15.41 11.22
CA THR A 213 -1.41 14.36 10.28
C THR A 213 -1.70 13.01 10.92
N GLY A 214 -2.32 12.11 10.17
CA GLY A 214 -2.59 10.75 10.63
C GLY A 214 -2.23 9.72 9.57
N ALA A 215 -1.79 8.56 10.01
CA ALA A 215 -1.45 7.42 9.17
C ALA A 215 -2.40 6.26 9.47
N CYS A 216 -3.11 5.75 8.46
CA CYS A 216 -4.01 4.62 8.63
C CYS A 216 -3.87 3.59 7.53
N PHE A 217 -3.33 2.42 7.86
CA PHE A 217 -2.90 1.42 6.89
C PHE A 217 -3.56 0.07 7.11
N TYR A 218 -3.90 -0.59 6.00
CA TYR A 218 -4.52 -1.90 5.97
C TYR A 218 -3.52 -2.94 5.46
N ASP A 219 -3.23 -3.92 6.29
CA ASP A 219 -2.61 -5.18 5.87
C ASP A 219 -1.29 -4.99 5.11
N GLY A 220 -0.44 -4.12 5.66
CA GLY A 220 0.93 -3.91 5.19
C GLY A 220 1.87 -5.02 5.62
N ILE A 221 2.96 -5.16 4.88
CA ILE A 221 4.06 -6.08 5.16
C ILE A 221 5.14 -5.28 5.89
N TYR A 222 5.32 -5.51 7.19
CA TYR A 222 6.29 -4.75 8.00
C TYR A 222 7.45 -5.60 8.52
N ASP A 223 7.43 -6.89 8.23
CA ASP A 223 8.44 -7.88 8.62
C ASP A 223 8.56 -8.89 7.48
N ILE A 224 9.66 -8.82 6.74
CA ILE A 224 9.86 -9.63 5.54
C ILE A 224 10.18 -11.07 5.92
N GLU A 225 10.93 -11.28 7.01
CA GLU A 225 11.26 -12.63 7.51
C GLU A 225 9.98 -13.37 7.94
N ALA A 226 9.09 -12.70 8.68
CA ALA A 226 7.81 -13.30 9.06
C ALA A 226 6.91 -13.61 7.85
N LEU A 227 6.97 -12.80 6.79
CA LEU A 227 6.25 -13.08 5.55
C LEU A 227 6.86 -14.27 4.80
N ASP A 228 8.19 -14.35 4.73
CA ASP A 228 8.92 -15.47 4.14
C ASP A 228 8.59 -16.78 4.87
N GLU A 229 8.60 -16.78 6.20
CA GLU A 229 8.20 -17.93 7.03
C GLU A 229 6.74 -18.35 6.76
N LEU A 230 5.81 -17.40 6.69
CA LEU A 230 4.39 -17.68 6.41
C LEU A 230 4.19 -18.31 5.03
N LEU A 231 4.91 -17.81 4.02
CA LEU A 231 4.77 -18.22 2.62
C LEU A 231 5.69 -19.39 2.24
N GLY A 232 6.56 -19.84 3.14
CA GLY A 232 7.50 -20.97 2.97
C GLY A 232 8.92 -20.53 2.69
N SER A 233 9.80 -20.61 3.69
CA SER A 233 11.21 -20.22 3.61
C SER A 233 12.05 -21.13 2.70
N GLY A 234 12.93 -20.55 1.88
CA GLY A 234 14.17 -21.17 1.35
C GLY A 234 14.05 -22.51 0.60
N ASP A 235 15.19 -23.20 0.47
CA ASP A 235 15.42 -24.50 -0.22
C ASP A 235 14.42 -25.63 0.12
N ASP A 236 13.55 -25.46 1.12
CA ASP A 236 12.64 -26.50 1.61
C ASP A 236 11.20 -26.43 1.04
N GLY A 237 10.90 -25.41 0.24
CA GLY A 237 9.69 -25.39 -0.60
C GLY A 237 8.41 -24.84 -0.02
N ALA A 238 7.48 -24.62 -0.94
CA ALA A 238 6.31 -23.80 -0.71
C ALA A 238 5.24 -24.56 0.12
N PRO A 239 4.69 -24.02 1.21
CA PRO A 239 3.41 -24.46 1.76
C PRO A 239 2.29 -24.31 0.72
N CYS A 240 2.46 -23.40 -0.26
CA CYS A 240 1.47 -23.05 -1.28
C CYS A 240 2.09 -23.13 -2.70
N PRO A 241 2.23 -24.33 -3.31
CA PRO A 241 2.94 -24.51 -4.58
C PRO A 241 2.20 -23.91 -5.80
N ASP A 242 0.86 -23.91 -5.78
CA ASP A 242 0.01 -23.38 -6.85
C ASP A 242 -1.15 -22.55 -6.27
N PRO A 243 -0.88 -21.36 -5.69
CA PRO A 243 -1.94 -20.55 -5.11
C PRO A 243 -2.89 -20.04 -6.23
N PRO A 244 -4.20 -19.93 -5.96
CA PRO A 244 -5.15 -19.35 -6.91
C PRO A 244 -4.72 -17.95 -7.39
N ALA A 245 -5.12 -17.58 -8.61
CA ALA A 245 -4.84 -16.25 -9.13
C ALA A 245 -5.33 -15.15 -8.16
N GLY A 246 -4.42 -14.24 -7.81
CA GLY A 246 -4.71 -13.14 -6.88
C GLY A 246 -4.36 -13.42 -5.41
N VAL A 247 -3.93 -14.63 -5.05
CA VAL A 247 -3.33 -14.92 -3.74
C VAL A 247 -1.84 -14.57 -3.78
N LEU A 248 -1.34 -13.88 -2.75
CA LEU A 248 0.08 -13.59 -2.60
C LEU A 248 0.89 -14.90 -2.61
N SER A 249 1.74 -15.05 -3.63
CA SER A 249 2.70 -16.14 -3.68
C SER A 249 4.02 -15.71 -3.07
N HIS A 250 4.75 -16.67 -2.49
CA HIS A 250 6.13 -16.51 -2.04
C HIS A 250 6.98 -15.78 -3.10
N ARG A 251 6.97 -16.29 -4.33
CA ARG A 251 7.65 -15.70 -5.48
C ARG A 251 7.32 -14.20 -5.70
N ARG A 252 6.07 -13.77 -5.50
CA ARG A 252 5.67 -12.36 -5.69
C ARG A 252 6.07 -11.48 -4.51
N ALA A 253 6.03 -12.03 -3.30
CA ALA A 253 6.37 -11.33 -2.07
C ALA A 253 7.89 -11.15 -1.94
N VAL A 254 8.64 -12.26 -1.96
CA VAL A 254 10.05 -12.27 -1.62
C VAL A 254 10.98 -12.24 -2.83
N GLY A 255 10.46 -12.48 -4.04
CA GLY A 255 11.26 -12.48 -5.28
C GLY A 255 11.99 -11.15 -5.55
N ARG A 256 11.60 -10.06 -4.88
CA ARG A 256 12.28 -8.76 -4.92
C ARG A 256 13.60 -8.70 -4.14
N TYR A 257 13.89 -9.68 -3.29
CA TYR A 257 15.01 -9.66 -2.33
C TYR A 257 16.11 -10.69 -2.59
N TYR A 258 16.25 -11.19 -3.82
CA TYR A 258 17.29 -12.18 -4.14
C TYR A 258 18.36 -11.58 -5.06
N GLU A 259 19.62 -11.95 -4.82
CA GLU A 259 20.81 -11.39 -5.51
C GLU A 259 20.79 -11.61 -7.03
N SER A 260 20.09 -12.64 -7.51
CA SER A 260 19.86 -12.88 -8.94
C SER A 260 18.86 -11.90 -9.60
N GLY A 261 18.40 -10.90 -8.84
CA GLY A 261 17.42 -9.89 -9.24
C GLY A 261 15.98 -10.39 -9.12
N PRO A 262 14.97 -9.59 -9.49
CA PRO A 262 13.58 -10.05 -9.53
C PRO A 262 13.47 -11.22 -10.51
N VAL A 263 13.50 -12.45 -9.99
CA VAL A 263 13.55 -13.64 -10.84
C VAL A 263 12.16 -13.83 -11.47
N VAL A 264 12.04 -13.35 -12.71
CA VAL A 264 10.86 -13.55 -13.56
C VAL A 264 10.63 -15.04 -13.89
N SER A 265 11.49 -15.93 -13.39
CA SER A 265 11.34 -17.37 -13.39
C SER A 265 12.11 -18.01 -12.22
N HIS A 266 11.60 -17.92 -10.98
CA HIS A 266 11.97 -18.95 -10.01
C HIS A 266 11.45 -20.28 -10.54
N VAL A 267 12.36 -21.19 -10.86
CA VAL A 267 12.02 -22.57 -11.22
C VAL A 267 12.02 -23.35 -9.92
N CYS A 268 10.82 -23.61 -9.40
CA CYS A 268 10.67 -24.51 -8.27
C CYS A 268 10.80 -25.96 -8.80
N ASP A 269 11.63 -26.78 -8.15
CA ASP A 269 11.79 -28.21 -8.46
C ASP A 269 11.23 -29.02 -7.30
N ASN A 270 10.33 -29.97 -7.58
CA ASN A 270 9.62 -30.79 -6.57
C ASN A 270 8.90 -29.98 -5.48
N ASP A 271 8.15 -28.95 -5.85
CA ASP A 271 7.47 -28.03 -4.91
C ASP A 271 8.43 -27.23 -4.01
N GLN A 272 9.73 -27.32 -4.29
CA GLN A 272 10.78 -26.57 -3.62
C GLN A 272 11.29 -25.42 -4.47
N CYS A 273 10.99 -24.20 -4.03
CA CYS A 273 11.55 -23.00 -4.63
C CYS A 273 12.91 -22.77 -3.98
N PHE A 274 13.94 -23.38 -4.57
CA PHE A 274 15.32 -23.18 -4.11
C PHE A 274 15.70 -21.72 -4.30
N CYS A 275 15.73 -21.03 -3.18
CA CYS A 275 16.26 -19.69 -3.05
C CYS A 275 17.78 -19.82 -2.96
N ASP A 276 18.53 -19.01 -3.69
CA ASP A 276 19.92 -18.76 -3.35
C ASP A 276 19.98 -18.40 -1.85
N GLY A 277 20.80 -19.13 -1.08
CA GLY A 277 20.80 -19.08 0.38
C GLY A 277 21.24 -17.73 0.99
N ASP A 278 21.43 -16.70 0.16
CA ASP A 278 21.77 -15.34 0.57
C ASP A 278 20.62 -14.40 0.15
N HIS A 279 19.71 -14.13 1.08
CA HIS A 279 18.77 -13.01 0.99
C HIS A 279 19.52 -11.68 0.87
N SER A 280 18.98 -10.76 0.08
CA SER A 280 19.48 -9.39 -0.02
C SER A 280 19.45 -8.70 1.35
N PRO A 281 20.48 -7.92 1.72
CA PRO A 281 20.43 -7.04 2.90
C PRO A 281 19.22 -6.09 2.93
N GLU A 282 18.57 -5.86 1.79
CA GLU A 282 17.37 -5.02 1.67
C GLU A 282 16.16 -5.59 2.44
N MET A 283 16.13 -6.90 2.75
CA MET A 283 15.09 -7.48 3.62
C MET A 283 15.10 -6.89 5.03
N ASP A 284 16.29 -6.67 5.59
CA ASP A 284 16.45 -6.04 6.89
C ASP A 284 16.03 -4.56 6.82
N GLU A 285 16.33 -3.88 5.71
CA GLU A 285 15.92 -2.50 5.50
C GLU A 285 14.40 -2.35 5.38
N ASP A 286 13.70 -3.31 4.77
CA ASP A 286 12.23 -3.27 4.67
C ASP A 286 11.48 -3.79 5.91
N THR A 287 12.18 -4.45 6.82
CA THR A 287 11.63 -4.90 8.10
C THR A 287 11.62 -3.75 9.11
N VAL A 288 10.45 -3.17 9.35
CA VAL A 288 10.28 -1.93 10.13
C VAL A 288 9.60 -2.13 11.49
N VAL A 289 9.30 -3.37 11.87
CA VAL A 289 8.62 -3.66 13.14
C VAL A 289 9.38 -3.18 14.37
N ASP A 290 10.70 -3.07 14.32
CA ASP A 290 11.57 -2.69 15.45
C ASP A 290 12.03 -1.22 15.45
N VAL A 291 11.57 -0.44 14.46
CA VAL A 291 11.95 0.96 14.31
C VAL A 291 11.42 1.80 15.47
N GLU A 292 12.29 2.65 16.02
CA GLU A 292 11.90 3.58 17.08
C GLU A 292 10.80 4.52 16.59
N ALA A 293 9.71 4.63 17.35
CA ALA A 293 8.56 5.46 16.94
C ALA A 293 8.92 6.92 16.64
N THR A 294 9.97 7.46 17.27
CA THR A 294 10.46 8.83 17.03
C THR A 294 11.08 9.03 15.64
N ARG A 295 11.21 7.97 14.84
CA ARG A 295 11.51 8.06 13.41
C ARG A 295 10.33 8.50 12.58
N PHE A 296 9.12 8.32 13.07
CA PHE A 296 7.94 8.79 12.39
C PHE A 296 7.63 10.22 12.82
N ALA A 297 7.50 11.13 11.86
CA ALA A 297 7.01 12.48 12.12
C ALA A 297 5.48 12.49 12.35
N VAL A 298 4.78 11.50 11.79
CA VAL A 298 3.35 11.26 12.07
C VAL A 298 3.17 10.70 13.47
N THR A 299 2.30 11.31 14.28
CA THR A 299 2.10 10.92 15.69
C THR A 299 0.82 10.11 15.94
N GLU A 300 -0.16 10.20 15.04
CA GLU A 300 -1.46 9.52 15.16
C GLU A 300 -1.54 8.36 14.16
N TRP A 301 -1.62 7.13 14.67
CA TRP A 301 -1.58 5.93 13.84
C TRP A 301 -2.80 5.03 14.02
N LYS A 302 -3.18 4.36 12.93
CA LYS A 302 -4.07 3.21 12.96
C LYS A 302 -3.58 2.12 12.02
N LEU A 303 -3.34 0.94 12.57
CA LEU A 303 -2.95 -0.23 11.78
C LEU A 303 -4.04 -1.29 11.85
N VAL A 304 -4.42 -1.81 10.68
CA VAL A 304 -5.49 -2.80 10.54
C VAL A 304 -4.90 -4.06 9.92
N GLU A 305 -4.96 -5.20 10.62
CA GLU A 305 -4.65 -6.50 10.00
C GLU A 305 -5.91 -7.16 9.44
N CYS A 306 -5.73 -7.95 8.39
CA CYS A 306 -6.77 -8.73 7.77
C CYS A 306 -6.33 -10.16 7.46
N GLY A 307 -7.28 -11.08 7.57
CA GLY A 307 -7.12 -12.42 7.02
C GLY A 307 -6.19 -13.34 7.81
N SER A 308 -5.61 -12.92 8.93
CA SER A 308 -4.69 -13.72 9.75
C SER A 308 -5.25 -15.07 10.27
N ALA A 309 -6.56 -15.29 10.23
CA ALA A 309 -7.20 -16.57 10.55
C ALA A 309 -7.73 -17.33 9.32
N LEU A 310 -7.33 -16.91 8.12
CA LEU A 310 -7.58 -17.61 6.87
C LEU A 310 -6.37 -18.48 6.50
N ASP A 311 -6.57 -19.42 5.58
CA ASP A 311 -5.52 -20.28 5.08
C ASP A 311 -4.69 -19.52 4.04
N ALA A 312 -3.39 -19.31 4.29
CA ALA A 312 -2.51 -18.52 3.44
C ALA A 312 -2.37 -19.06 2.00
N CYS A 313 -2.64 -20.36 1.79
CA CYS A 313 -2.56 -20.96 0.46
C CYS A 313 -3.81 -20.77 -0.40
N THR A 314 -4.94 -20.40 0.23
CA THR A 314 -6.22 -20.21 -0.47
C THR A 314 -6.82 -18.83 -0.28
N ALA A 315 -6.31 -18.08 0.68
CA ALA A 315 -6.63 -16.70 0.94
C ALA A 315 -5.36 -15.86 0.82
N ASP A 316 -5.49 -14.73 0.15
CA ASP A 316 -4.49 -13.67 0.17
C ASP A 316 -4.37 -13.14 1.62
N VAL A 317 -3.24 -13.41 2.28
CA VAL A 317 -3.00 -13.16 3.72
C VAL A 317 -1.57 -12.69 3.94
N VAL A 318 -1.39 -11.78 4.88
CA VAL A 318 -0.08 -11.35 5.43
C VAL A 318 -0.01 -11.67 6.93
N PRO A 319 1.18 -11.79 7.53
CA PRO A 319 1.30 -12.09 8.95
C PRO A 319 0.78 -10.92 9.80
N GLY A 320 -0.24 -11.17 10.63
CA GLY A 320 -0.87 -10.13 11.45
C GLY A 320 -0.06 -9.71 12.70
N ASP A 321 0.82 -10.58 13.20
CA ASP A 321 1.64 -10.29 14.39
C ASP A 321 2.64 -9.14 14.18
N PRO A 322 3.37 -9.05 13.04
CA PRO A 322 4.16 -7.88 12.68
C PRO A 322 3.39 -6.55 12.72
N ILE A 323 2.16 -6.51 12.19
CA ILE A 323 1.32 -5.30 12.19
C ILE A 323 0.99 -4.88 13.64
N ARG A 324 0.66 -5.84 14.50
CA ARG A 324 0.41 -5.61 15.92
C ARG A 324 1.68 -5.13 16.65
N SER A 325 2.83 -5.71 16.34
CA SER A 325 4.12 -5.37 16.94
C SER A 325 4.53 -3.95 16.59
N LEU A 326 4.46 -3.55 15.31
CA LEU A 326 4.71 -2.17 14.89
C LEU A 326 3.80 -1.19 15.62
N CYS A 327 2.49 -1.47 15.69
CA CYS A 327 1.56 -0.60 16.41
C CYS A 327 1.90 -0.48 17.91
N SER A 328 2.26 -1.59 18.55
CA SER A 328 2.65 -1.59 19.97
C SER A 328 3.93 -0.80 20.21
N ASN A 329 4.88 -0.85 19.27
CA ASN A 329 6.13 -0.09 19.36
C ASN A 329 5.90 1.41 19.15
N ILE A 330 4.99 1.80 18.25
CA ILE A 330 4.55 3.20 18.10
C ILE A 330 3.88 3.69 19.39
N ASP A 331 2.93 2.93 19.94
CA ASP A 331 2.16 3.30 21.15
C ASP A 331 3.02 3.33 22.43
N ALA A 332 4.17 2.66 22.43
CA ALA A 332 5.12 2.71 23.54
C ALA A 332 5.83 4.08 23.66
N SER A 333 5.80 4.91 22.63
CA SER A 333 6.39 6.25 22.65
C SER A 333 5.47 7.26 23.34
N PRO A 334 5.99 8.13 24.21
CA PRO A 334 5.17 9.10 24.94
C PRO A 334 4.57 10.20 24.05
N THR A 335 5.01 10.33 22.81
CA THR A 335 4.57 11.35 21.85
C THR A 335 3.77 10.80 20.68
N HIS A 336 3.53 9.49 20.64
CA HIS A 336 2.81 8.82 19.56
C HIS A 336 1.66 8.00 20.14
N GLN A 337 0.67 7.72 19.31
CA GLN A 337 -0.44 6.83 19.64
C GLN A 337 -0.71 5.92 18.47
N CYS A 338 -0.99 4.65 18.74
CA CYS A 338 -1.41 3.72 17.70
C CYS A 338 -2.66 2.92 18.08
N THR A 339 -3.68 2.99 17.23
CA THR A 339 -4.88 2.16 17.33
C THR A 339 -4.73 0.91 16.46
N PHE A 340 -4.64 -0.27 17.07
CA PHE A 340 -4.66 -1.53 16.34
C PHE A 340 -6.10 -2.06 16.16
N GLN A 341 -6.41 -2.57 14.97
CA GLN A 341 -7.67 -3.28 14.70
C GLN A 341 -7.42 -4.59 13.95
N SER A 342 -8.12 -5.64 14.36
CA SER A 342 -7.98 -6.99 13.82
C SER A 342 -9.25 -7.42 13.09
N LEU A 343 -9.11 -7.83 11.83
CA LEU A 343 -10.15 -8.36 10.96
C LEU A 343 -9.75 -9.74 10.42
N PRO A 344 -9.58 -10.74 11.30
CA PRO A 344 -8.82 -11.96 10.99
C PRO A 344 -9.52 -12.89 9.98
N ARG A 345 -10.78 -12.61 9.66
CA ARG A 345 -11.59 -13.39 8.68
C ARG A 345 -11.96 -12.59 7.44
N THR A 346 -11.48 -11.36 7.31
CA THR A 346 -11.64 -10.55 6.11
C THR A 346 -10.46 -10.81 5.19
N PRO A 347 -10.65 -11.32 3.96
CA PRO A 347 -9.53 -11.54 3.03
C PRO A 347 -8.77 -10.24 2.74
N HIS A 348 -7.45 -10.32 2.48
CA HIS A 348 -6.59 -9.17 2.16
C HIS A 348 -7.19 -8.26 1.07
N GLY A 349 -7.57 -8.83 -0.07
CA GLY A 349 -8.20 -8.07 -1.17
C GLY A 349 -9.56 -7.42 -0.82
N ALA A 350 -10.23 -7.88 0.24
CA ALA A 350 -11.47 -7.31 0.77
C ALA A 350 -11.25 -6.44 2.01
N CYS A 351 -10.01 -6.34 2.49
CA CYS A 351 -9.60 -5.50 3.62
C CYS A 351 -9.71 -4.00 3.30
N ALA A 352 -9.90 -3.64 2.01
CA ALA A 352 -10.25 -2.30 1.56
C ALA A 352 -11.79 -2.20 1.34
N PRO A 353 -12.49 -1.09 1.69
CA PRO A 353 -11.97 0.29 1.65
C PRO A 353 -12.42 1.26 2.78
N GLY A 354 -11.52 2.17 3.17
CA GLY A 354 -11.79 3.57 3.55
C GLY A 354 -12.53 3.89 4.85
N VAL A 355 -13.65 3.23 5.16
CA VAL A 355 -14.57 3.64 6.23
C VAL A 355 -13.89 3.62 7.60
N LEU A 356 -13.08 2.60 7.90
CA LEU A 356 -12.43 2.49 9.21
C LEU A 356 -11.39 3.59 9.43
N CYS A 357 -10.63 3.94 8.40
CA CYS A 357 -9.64 5.02 8.47
C CYS A 357 -10.30 6.39 8.50
N ARG A 358 -11.29 6.64 7.66
CA ARG A 358 -12.04 7.91 7.67
C ARG A 358 -12.76 8.13 8.99
N SER A 359 -13.50 7.12 9.45
CA SER A 359 -14.22 7.21 10.73
C SER A 359 -13.27 7.40 11.91
N TRP A 360 -12.11 6.76 11.89
CA TRP A 360 -11.09 6.96 12.91
C TRP A 360 -10.50 8.37 12.86
N PHE A 361 -10.03 8.81 11.68
CA PHE A 361 -9.37 10.11 11.51
C PHE A 361 -10.31 11.29 11.81
N ASN A 362 -11.59 11.19 11.40
CA ASN A 362 -12.62 12.16 11.73
C ASN A 362 -12.96 12.19 13.24
N GLY A 363 -12.62 11.14 13.99
CA GLY A 363 -12.88 11.02 15.43
C GLY A 363 -11.73 11.47 16.33
N LEU A 364 -10.54 11.74 15.78
CA LEU A 364 -9.41 12.35 16.49
C LEU A 364 -9.74 13.79 16.89
#